data_AF-A0A0D0CNL3-F1
#
_entry.id   AF-A0A0D0CNL3-F1
#
_cell.length_a   1.000
_cell.length_b   1.000
_cell.length_c   1.000
_cell.angle_alpha   90.00
_cell.angle_beta   90.00
_cell.angle_gamma   90.00
#
_symmetry.space_group_name_H-M   'P 1'
#
loop_
_entity.id
_entity.type
_entity.pdbx_description
1 polymer ?
#
loop_
_entity_poly.entity_id
_entity_poly.type
_entity_poly.pdbx_seq_one_letter_code
_entity_poly.pdbx_strand_id
1 'polypeptide(L)' 'KKLLLDTQNGFRPTYRTINNPLILKTLIDKAKAMGKPLYFAYMDWTNAFITTNRPMLWIKLASMGVKGSMID' A
#
# COMPACT_ATOMS: atom_id res chain seq x y z
N LYS A 1 5.11 -17.02 -1.01
CA LYS A 1 4.08 -16.01 -0.66
C LYS A 1 4.39 -14.73 -1.43
N LYS A 2 3.41 -14.13 -2.12
CA LYS A 2 3.61 -12.87 -2.84
C LYS A 2 3.88 -11.75 -1.83
N LEU A 3 4.97 -11.00 -2.01
CA LEU A 3 5.39 -9.96 -1.06
C LEU A 3 4.45 -8.74 -1.09
N LEU A 4 4.08 -8.29 -2.28
CA LEU A 4 3.22 -7.12 -2.48
C LEU A 4 1.81 -7.58 -2.91
N LEU A 5 0.78 -7.02 -2.27
CA LEU A 5 -0.61 -7.25 -2.64
C LEU A 5 -0.93 -6.56 -3.98
N ASP A 6 -1.92 -7.08 -4.70
CA ASP A 6 -2.36 -6.48 -5.97
C ASP A 6 -3.06 -5.13 -5.82
N THR A 7 -3.49 -4.80 -4.62
CA THR A 7 -4.02 -3.49 -4.24
C THR A 7 -2.93 -2.46 -3.90
N GLN A 8 -1.66 -2.88 -3.81
CA GLN A 8 -0.53 -1.98 -3.58
C GLN A 8 0.03 -1.49 -4.92
N ASN A 9 -0.20 -0.21 -5.20
CA ASN A 9 0.16 0.42 -6.48
C ASN A 9 1.38 1.34 -6.39
N GLY A 10 1.60 1.95 -5.22
CA GLY A 10 2.68 2.91 -5.02
C GLY A 10 4.05 2.29 -5.27
N PHE A 11 4.92 3.03 -5.98
CA PHE A 11 6.30 2.63 -6.28
C PHE A 11 6.46 1.26 -6.95
N ARG A 12 5.43 0.80 -7.68
CA ARG A 12 5.43 -0.51 -8.33
C ARG A 12 5.41 -0.37 -9.86
N PRO A 13 6.35 -1.03 -10.58
CA PRO A 13 6.34 -1.05 -12.04
C PRO A 13 4.99 -1.54 -12.58
N THR A 14 4.56 -0.97 -13.71
CA THR A 14 3.27 -1.26 -14.39
C THR A 14 2.00 -0.87 -13.62
N TYR A 15 2.08 -0.36 -12.39
CA TYR A 15 0.95 0.19 -11.66
C TYR A 15 0.90 1.72 -11.82
N ARG A 16 -0.30 2.28 -11.74
CA ARG A 16 -0.56 3.73 -11.91
C ARG A 16 -1.33 4.25 -10.71
N THR A 17 -1.14 5.53 -10.40
CA THR A 17 -1.89 6.25 -9.35
C THR A 17 -3.39 6.15 -9.56
N ILE A 18 -3.86 6.16 -10.82
CA ILE A 18 -5.29 6.14 -11.18
C ILE A 18 -6.01 4.83 -10.84
N ASN A 19 -5.28 3.73 -10.67
CA ASN A 19 -5.89 2.41 -10.45
C ASN A 19 -6.74 2.38 -9.16
N ASN A 20 -6.26 2.96 -8.05
CA ASN A 20 -6.99 2.96 -6.78
C ASN A 20 -8.22 3.88 -6.79
N PRO A 21 -8.13 5.15 -7.28
CA PRO A 21 -9.29 6.00 -7.50
C PRO A 21 -10.34 5.38 -8.42
N LEU A 22 -9.93 4.66 -9.47
CA LEU A 22 -10.87 3.96 -10.36
C LEU A 22 -11.68 2.91 -9.60
N ILE A 23 -11.01 2.06 -8.81
CA ILE A 23 -11.67 1.07 -7.95
C ILE A 23 -12.65 1.73 -6.99
N LEU A 24 -12.23 2.81 -6.31
CA LEU A 24 -13.09 3.55 -5.39
C LEU A 24 -14.30 4.15 -6.11
N LYS A 25 -14.13 4.71 -7.31
CA LYS A 25 -15.23 5.24 -8.12
C LYS A 25 -16.24 4.15 -8.48
N THR A 26 -15.76 2.99 -8.91
CA THR A 26 -16.63 1.83 -9.21
C THR A 26 -17.39 1.36 -7.97
N LEU A 27 -16.77 1.35 -6.79
CA LEU A 27 -17.45 1.01 -5.54
C LEU A 27 -18.53 2.04 -5.17
N ILE A 28 -18.24 3.34 -5.34
CA ILE A 28 -19.21 4.42 -5.12
C ILE A 28 -20.41 4.26 -6.06
N ASP A 29 -20.17 4.02 -7.35
CA ASP A 29 -21.23 3.88 -8.33
C ASP A 29 -22.11 2.66 -8.05
N LYS A 30 -21.49 1.54 -7.65
CA LYS A 30 -22.22 0.33 -7.23
C LYS A 30 -23.09 0.60 -6.00
N ALA A 31 -22.55 1.26 -4.97
CA ALA A 31 -23.29 1.56 -3.76
C ALA A 31 -24.49 2.48 -4.04
N LYS A 32 -24.29 3.50 -4.88
CA LYS A 32 -25.37 4.38 -5.36
C LYS A 32 -26.46 3.62 -6.10
N ALA A 33 -26.09 2.74 -7.04
CA ALA A 33 -27.05 1.92 -7.79
C ALA A 33 -27.87 0.98 -6.89
N MET A 34 -27.26 0.53 -5.78
CA MET A 34 -27.93 -0.34 -4.79
C MET A 34 -28.73 0.44 -3.73
N GLY A 35 -28.70 1.78 -3.74
CA GLY A 35 -29.32 2.60 -2.70
C GLY A 35 -28.72 2.39 -1.30
N LYS A 36 -27.45 1.98 -1.22
CA LYS A 36 -26.77 1.69 0.06
C LYS A 36 -25.63 2.67 0.31
N PRO A 37 -25.37 3.06 1.58
CA PRO A 37 -24.21 3.87 1.92
C PRO A 37 -22.91 3.06 1.69
N LEU A 38 -21.87 3.76 1.22
CA LEU A 38 -20.50 3.25 1.21
C LEU A 38 -19.71 3.98 2.30
N TYR A 39 -19.19 3.23 3.27
CA TYR A 39 -18.29 3.76 4.29
C TYR A 39 -16.84 3.50 3.87
N PHE A 40 -15.99 4.51 4.04
CA PHE A 40 -14.58 4.45 3.67
C PHE A 40 -13.72 5.11 4.76
N ALA A 41 -12.57 4.50 5.07
CA ALA A 41 -11.57 5.06 5.96
C ALA A 41 -10.37 5.55 5.13
N TYR A 42 -10.12 6.84 5.18
CA TYR A 42 -8.89 7.43 4.65
C TYR A 42 -7.82 7.37 5.74
N MET A 43 -6.71 6.69 5.47
CA MET A 43 -5.58 6.58 6.38
C MET A 43 -4.34 7.10 5.68
N ASP A 44 -3.63 8.02 6.31
CA ASP A 44 -2.35 8.55 5.86
C ASP A 44 -1.36 8.62 7.02
N TRP A 45 -0.07 8.44 6.73
CA TRP A 45 0.98 8.40 7.74
C TRP A 45 1.81 9.67 7.69
N THR A 46 1.80 10.44 8.77
CA THR A 46 2.64 11.63 8.90
C THR A 46 4.12 11.26 8.86
N ASN A 47 4.86 11.90 7.94
CA ASN A 47 6.32 11.75 7.80
C ASN A 47 6.80 10.29 7.70
N ALA A 48 6.09 9.44 6.96
CA ALA A 48 6.27 7.99 6.93
C ALA A 48 7.75 7.51 6.84
N PHE A 49 8.60 8.17 6.05
CA PHE A 49 10.02 7.80 5.94
C PHE A 49 10.83 8.14 7.19
N ILE A 50 10.54 9.29 7.83
CA ILE A 50 11.24 9.76 9.02
C ILE A 50 10.79 8.96 10.25
N THR A 51 9.48 8.66 10.34
CA THR A 51 8.87 7.95 11.47
C THR A 51 9.02 6.43 11.40
N THR A 52 9.58 5.90 10.31
CA THR A 52 9.83 4.46 10.18
C THR A 52 10.88 3.99 11.19
N ASN A 53 10.55 2.94 11.94
CA ASN A 53 11.51 2.24 12.80
C ASN A 53 12.55 1.49 11.93
N ARG A 54 13.68 2.15 11.68
CA ARG A 54 14.76 1.65 10.81
C ARG A 54 15.38 0.33 11.31
N PRO A 55 15.69 0.15 12.61
CA PRO A 55 16.16 -1.15 13.11
C PRO A 55 15.21 -2.30 12.77
N MET A 56 13.90 -2.11 13.00
CA MET A 56 12.90 -3.13 12.70
C MET A 56 12.76 -3.39 11.19
N LEU A 57 12.90 -2.34 10.37
CA LEU A 57 12.91 -2.48 8.92
C LEU A 57 14.07 -3.37 8.46
N TRP A 58 15.28 -3.17 8.98
CA TRP A 58 16.44 -3.99 8.60
C TRP A 58 16.28 -5.45 8.99
N ILE A 59 15.80 -5.74 10.20
CA ILE A 59 15.50 -7.10 10.64
C ILE A 59 14.50 -7.78 9.68
N LYS A 60 13.43 -7.05 9.29
CA LYS A 60 12.44 -7.57 8.33
C LYS A 60 13.08 -7.85 6.97
N LEU A 61 13.87 -6.93 6.43
CA LEU A 61 14.55 -7.10 5.15
C LEU A 61 15.54 -8.28 5.17
N ALA A 62 16.34 -8.42 6.23
CA ALA A 62 17.24 -9.55 6.40
C ALA A 62 16.49 -10.89 6.47
N SER A 63 15.38 -10.95 7.23
CA SER A 63 14.53 -12.14 7.29
C SER A 63 13.86 -12.50 5.95
N MET A 64 13.73 -11.51 5.06
CA MET A 64 13.23 -11.67 3.70
C MET A 64 14.34 -12.06 2.70
N GLY A 65 15.57 -12.24 3.15
CA GLY A 65 16.71 -12.65 2.31
C GLY A 65 17.36 -11.51 1.55
N VAL A 66 17.04 -10.25 1.87
CA VAL A 66 17.77 -9.09 1.32
C VAL A 66 19.16 -9.07 1.95
N LYS A 67 20.19 -9.03 1.10
CA LYS A 67 21.61 -9.03 1.48
C LYS A 67 22.34 -7.91 0.74
N GLY A 68 23.39 -7.37 1.34
CA GLY A 68 24.26 -6.37 0.72
C GLY A 68 25.09 -5.67 1.79
N SER A 69 26.15 -4.97 1.35
CA SER A 69 27.12 -4.26 2.19
C SER A 69 26.56 -3.08 3.01
N MET A 70 25.25 -2.85 2.95
CA MET A 70 24.52 -1.86 3.76
C MET A 70 23.71 -2.51 4.89
N ILE A 71 23.68 -3.84 4.95
CA ILE A 71 23.03 -4.66 5.97
C ILE A 71 24.13 -5.51 6.59
N ASP A 72 24.96 -4.88 7.41
CA ASP A 72 25.95 -5.56 8.28
C ASP A 72 25.30 -5.91 9.62
#